data_AF-A0A434RTH7-F1
#
_entry.id   AF-A0A434RTH7-F1
#
_cell.length_a   1.000
_cell.length_b   1.000
_cell.length_c   1.000
_cell.angle_alpha   90.00
_cell.angle_beta   90.00
_cell.angle_gamma   90.00
#
_symmetry.space_group_name_H-M   'P 1'
#
loop_
_entity.id
_entity.type
_entity.pdbx_description
1 polymer ?
#
loop_
_entity_poly.entity_id
_entity_poly.type
_entity_poly.pdbx_seq_one_letter_code
_entity_poly.pdbx_strand_id
1 'polypeptide(L)'
;EIAPVFANTSVVQLPEIDAEGVSGRVVIGEFSGLRSPVATASETLYADLRLAAGASVKIPGDAEERAIYTLEGEVSIAGDRFPAERLLVFKPGEEIVVSSERGAHFMLFGGASLGSKRYIWWNFVSSSKERIEQAKEEWKTGRFDIVPGDEEEFIPLPEG
;
A
#
# COMPACT_ATOMS: atom_id res chain seq x y z
N GLU A 1 17.72 11.44 -9.39
CA GLU A 1 17.82 10.12 -8.73
C GLU A 1 18.18 10.34 -7.27
N ILE A 2 17.82 9.40 -6.40
CA ILE A 2 18.23 9.39 -4.98
C ILE A 2 18.98 8.08 -4.72
N ALA A 3 19.93 8.09 -3.78
CA ALA A 3 20.60 6.85 -3.36
C ALA A 3 19.60 5.91 -2.67
N PRO A 4 19.78 4.57 -2.80
CA PRO A 4 18.95 3.61 -2.08
C PRO A 4 19.15 3.74 -0.57
N VAL A 5 18.08 3.51 0.20
CA VAL A 5 18.10 3.57 1.66
C VAL A 5 17.31 2.38 2.21
N PHE A 6 17.80 1.81 3.30
CA PHE A 6 17.07 0.84 4.10
C PHE A 6 16.70 1.45 5.45
N ALA A 7 15.44 1.30 5.86
CA ALA A 7 14.96 1.68 7.18
C ALA A 7 14.00 0.61 7.71
N ASN A 8 14.16 0.25 8.99
CA ASN A 8 13.24 -0.60 9.71
C ASN A 8 12.44 0.24 10.71
N THR A 9 11.12 0.05 10.75
CA THR A 9 10.24 0.65 11.76
C THR A 9 9.62 -0.46 12.58
N SER A 10 9.82 -0.42 13.89
CA SER A 10 9.27 -1.43 14.79
C SER A 10 7.77 -1.22 14.99
N VAL A 11 7.03 -2.30 15.23
CA VAL A 11 5.58 -2.27 15.47
C VAL A 11 5.18 -1.33 16.60
N VAL A 12 6.02 -1.19 17.64
CA VAL A 12 5.75 -0.33 18.80
C VAL A 12 5.80 1.17 18.45
N GLN A 13 6.36 1.52 17.29
CA GLN A 13 6.41 2.89 16.79
C GLN A 13 5.24 3.21 15.85
N LEU A 14 4.50 2.20 15.40
CA LEU A 14 3.36 2.38 14.52
C LEU A 14 2.12 2.77 15.34
N PRO A 15 1.44 3.88 15.01
CA PRO A 15 0.24 4.30 15.73
C PRO A 15 -0.83 3.22 15.72
N GLU A 16 -1.44 3.00 16.88
CA GLU A 16 -2.50 2.03 17.07
C GLU A 16 -3.88 2.71 16.95
N ILE A 17 -4.79 2.01 16.29
CA ILE A 17 -6.20 2.35 16.23
C ILE A 17 -6.90 1.36 17.15
N ASP A 18 -7.65 1.86 18.12
CA ASP A 18 -8.53 1.06 18.97
C ASP A 18 -9.68 1.95 19.46
N ALA A 19 -10.76 1.98 18.69
CA ALA A 19 -11.94 2.79 18.99
C ALA A 19 -13.18 2.25 18.28
N GLU A 20 -14.34 2.30 18.95
CA GLU A 20 -15.65 2.03 18.33
C GLU A 20 -15.77 0.68 17.60
N GLY A 21 -15.07 -0.34 18.08
CA GLY A 21 -15.04 -1.66 17.44
C GLY A 21 -14.15 -1.74 16.20
N VAL A 22 -13.34 -0.71 15.95
CA VAL A 22 -12.28 -0.68 14.95
C VAL A 22 -10.94 -0.84 15.68
N SER A 23 -10.12 -1.79 15.25
CA SER A 23 -8.75 -1.97 15.75
C SER A 23 -7.76 -2.07 14.60
N GLY A 24 -6.50 -1.74 14.82
CA GLY A 24 -5.51 -1.76 13.73
C GLY A 24 -4.30 -0.88 13.94
N ARG A 25 -3.58 -0.61 12.84
CA ARG A 25 -2.42 0.29 12.84
C ARG A 25 -2.32 1.11 11.56
N VAL A 26 -1.80 2.32 11.68
CA VAL A 26 -1.33 3.09 10.52
C VAL A 26 0.08 2.62 10.19
N VAL A 27 0.22 1.87 9.08
CA VAL A 27 1.48 1.26 8.66
C VAL A 27 2.36 2.31 7.99
N ILE A 28 1.83 3.06 7.03
CA ILE A 28 2.54 4.11 6.29
C ILE A 28 1.63 5.32 6.11
N GLY A 29 2.18 6.52 6.29
CA GLY A 29 1.44 7.76 6.08
C GLY A 29 0.50 8.11 7.23
N GLU A 30 -0.70 8.58 6.93
CA GLU A 30 -1.65 9.09 7.93
C GLU A 30 -3.06 8.53 7.73
N PHE A 31 -3.76 8.25 8.83
CA PHE A 31 -5.18 7.92 8.84
C PHE A 31 -5.82 8.29 10.17
N SER A 32 -7.01 8.91 10.14
CA SER A 32 -7.77 9.28 11.34
C SER A 32 -6.98 10.14 12.35
N GLY A 33 -6.15 11.06 11.84
CA GLY A 33 -5.28 11.92 12.65
C GLY A 33 -4.05 11.22 13.26
N LEU A 34 -3.86 9.93 13.00
CA LEU A 34 -2.70 9.17 13.43
C LEU A 34 -1.69 9.05 12.29
N ARG A 35 -0.42 9.35 12.58
CA ARG A 35 0.65 9.41 11.57
C ARG A 35 1.77 8.41 11.86
N SER A 36 2.03 7.52 10.91
CA SER A 36 3.17 6.60 10.93
C SER A 36 4.50 7.37 10.80
N PRO A 37 5.57 6.96 11.51
CA PRO A 37 6.89 7.55 11.36
C PRO A 37 7.64 7.10 10.09
N VAL A 38 7.06 6.18 9.31
CA VAL A 38 7.67 5.72 8.06
C VAL A 38 7.77 6.88 7.08
N ALA A 39 8.98 7.17 6.63
CA ALA A 39 9.23 8.24 5.66
C ALA A 39 8.61 7.91 4.30
N THR A 40 7.95 8.89 3.68
CA THR A 40 7.31 8.75 2.37
C THR A 40 7.78 9.85 1.41
N ALA A 41 7.83 9.55 0.11
CA ALA A 41 8.16 10.52 -0.94
C ALA A 41 6.92 11.27 -1.47
N SER A 42 5.72 10.77 -1.15
CA SER A 42 4.43 11.35 -1.51
C SER A 42 3.42 11.11 -0.38
N GLU A 43 2.30 11.82 -0.42
CA GLU A 43 1.17 11.53 0.46
C GLU A 43 0.75 10.07 0.26
N THR A 44 0.69 9.34 1.37
CA THR A 44 0.43 7.91 1.40
C THR A 44 -0.58 7.65 2.49
N LEU A 45 -1.49 6.73 2.22
CA LEU A 45 -2.43 6.17 3.18
C LEU A 45 -2.18 4.66 3.16
N TYR A 46 -1.83 4.08 4.30
CA TYR A 46 -1.81 2.64 4.47
C TYR A 46 -2.11 2.27 5.93
N ALA A 47 -3.29 1.70 6.17
CA ALA A 47 -3.70 1.16 7.45
C ALA A 47 -4.08 -0.34 7.36
N ASP A 48 -3.70 -1.10 8.38
CA ASP A 48 -4.21 -2.44 8.67
C ASP A 48 -5.41 -2.29 9.62
N LEU A 49 -6.61 -2.73 9.23
CA LEU A 49 -7.85 -2.47 9.97
C LEU A 49 -8.68 -3.73 10.19
N ARG A 50 -9.15 -3.90 11.42
CA ARG A 50 -10.11 -4.93 11.82
C ARG A 50 -11.38 -4.28 12.35
N LEU A 51 -12.52 -4.77 11.88
CA LEU A 51 -13.83 -4.45 12.41
C LEU A 51 -14.34 -5.61 13.26
N ALA A 52 -14.83 -5.29 14.45
CA ALA A 52 -15.68 -6.18 15.21
C ALA A 52 -17.04 -6.38 14.49
N ALA A 53 -17.77 -7.42 14.87
CA ALA A 53 -19.13 -7.65 14.36
C ALA A 53 -20.04 -6.46 14.67
N GLY A 54 -20.72 -5.95 13.65
CA GLY A 54 -21.58 -4.77 13.72
C GLY A 54 -20.85 -3.42 13.70
N ALA A 55 -19.51 -3.41 13.68
CA ALA A 55 -18.73 -2.18 13.66
C ALA A 55 -18.62 -1.58 12.26
N SER A 56 -18.21 -0.31 12.21
CA SER A 56 -17.97 0.41 10.96
C SER A 56 -16.84 1.41 11.12
N VAL A 57 -16.18 1.75 10.02
CA VAL A 57 -15.18 2.81 9.94
C VAL A 57 -15.49 3.74 8.78
N LYS A 58 -15.27 5.03 9.00
CA LYS A 58 -15.35 6.06 7.96
C LYS A 58 -13.99 6.26 7.33
N ILE A 59 -13.95 6.28 6.00
CA ILE A 59 -12.76 6.54 5.21
C ILE A 59 -12.96 7.91 4.54
N PRO A 60 -12.32 8.98 5.04
CA PRO A 60 -12.47 10.33 4.52
C PRO A 60 -12.07 10.44 3.05
N GLY A 61 -12.71 11.36 2.34
CA GLY A 61 -12.49 11.66 0.91
C GLY A 61 -11.21 12.42 0.56
N ASP A 62 -10.29 12.56 1.51
CA ASP A 62 -9.13 13.46 1.45
C ASP A 62 -7.99 12.93 0.58
N ALA A 63 -7.70 11.63 0.66
CA ALA A 63 -6.76 10.99 -0.26
C ALA A 63 -7.39 10.82 -1.65
N GLU A 64 -6.63 11.25 -2.66
CA GLU A 64 -7.05 11.28 -4.07
C GLU A 64 -7.38 9.88 -4.59
N GLU A 65 -6.48 8.92 -4.37
CA GLU A 65 -6.69 7.51 -4.67
C GLU A 65 -6.84 6.71 -3.38
N ARG A 66 -7.88 5.86 -3.29
CA ARG A 66 -8.15 5.01 -2.12
C ARG A 66 -8.75 3.67 -2.55
N ALA A 67 -8.33 2.61 -1.89
CA ALA A 67 -8.89 1.28 -2.05
C ALA A 67 -8.81 0.49 -0.74
N ILE A 68 -9.64 -0.55 -0.63
CA ILE A 68 -9.46 -1.59 0.38
C ILE A 68 -9.24 -2.95 -0.26
N TYR A 69 -8.44 -3.78 0.41
CA TYR A 69 -8.33 -5.20 0.12
C TYR A 69 -8.75 -6.02 1.34
N THR A 70 -9.83 -6.80 1.22
CA THR A 70 -10.35 -7.61 2.32
C THR A 70 -9.55 -8.90 2.46
N LEU A 71 -8.87 -9.07 3.59
CA LEU A 71 -8.06 -10.24 3.93
C LEU A 71 -8.93 -11.35 4.52
N GLU A 72 -9.86 -11.00 5.41
CA GLU A 72 -10.73 -11.95 6.09
C GLU A 72 -12.12 -11.34 6.32
N GLY A 73 -13.14 -12.19 6.31
CA GLY A 73 -14.53 -11.82 6.59
C GLY A 73 -15.24 -11.23 5.37
N GLU A 74 -16.14 -10.28 5.65
CA GLU A 74 -16.99 -9.64 4.65
C GLU A 74 -17.20 -8.18 5.03
N VAL A 75 -17.12 -7.29 4.05
CA VAL A 75 -17.36 -5.86 4.24
C VAL A 75 -18.62 -5.43 3.49
N SER A 76 -19.36 -4.50 4.08
CA SER A 76 -20.56 -3.89 3.50
C SER A 76 -20.33 -2.40 3.25
N ILE A 77 -20.62 -1.96 2.03
CA ILE A 77 -20.50 -0.57 1.59
C ILE A 77 -21.76 -0.20 0.82
N ALA A 78 -22.45 0.87 1.22
CA ALA A 78 -23.68 1.35 0.59
C ALA A 78 -24.79 0.27 0.42
N GLY A 79 -24.81 -0.73 1.30
CA GLY A 79 -25.77 -1.85 1.27
C GLY A 79 -25.30 -3.08 0.49
N ASP A 80 -24.26 -2.95 -0.33
CA ASP A 80 -23.65 -4.08 -1.03
C ASP A 80 -22.63 -4.79 -0.14
N ARG A 81 -22.55 -6.12 -0.29
CA ARG A 81 -21.65 -6.99 0.49
C ARG A 81 -20.54 -7.53 -0.39
N PHE A 82 -19.32 -7.48 0.11
CA PHE A 82 -18.12 -7.93 -0.58
C PHE A 82 -17.36 -8.93 0.29
N PRO A 83 -17.10 -10.16 -0.19
CA PRO A 83 -16.34 -11.15 0.56
C PRO A 83 -14.85 -10.79 0.63
N ALA A 84 -14.09 -11.58 1.40
CA ALA A 84 -12.64 -11.61 1.36
C ALA A 84 -12.08 -11.81 -0.06
N GLU A 85 -10.80 -11.49 -0.23
CA GLU A 85 -10.05 -11.58 -1.49
C GLU A 85 -10.64 -10.66 -2.58
N ARG A 86 -11.07 -9.46 -2.18
CA ARG A 86 -11.61 -8.43 -3.08
C ARG A 86 -10.86 -7.13 -2.90
N LEU A 87 -10.45 -6.56 -4.03
CA LEU A 87 -9.98 -5.19 -4.14
C LEU A 87 -11.16 -4.30 -4.51
N LEU A 88 -11.48 -3.33 -3.65
CA LEU A 88 -12.53 -2.34 -3.89
C LEU A 88 -11.86 -0.97 -4.03
N VAL A 89 -11.99 -0.36 -5.21
CA VAL A 89 -11.44 0.96 -5.51
C VAL A 89 -12.53 2.01 -5.35
N PHE A 90 -12.23 3.08 -4.63
CA PHE A 90 -13.17 4.15 -4.33
C PHE A 90 -12.99 5.34 -5.26
N LYS A 91 -14.08 6.06 -5.52
CA LYS A 91 -14.02 7.31 -6.26
C LYS A 91 -13.34 8.39 -5.40
N PRO A 92 -12.55 9.30 -6.01
CA PRO A 92 -11.99 10.44 -5.30
C PRO A 92 -13.08 11.33 -4.68
N GLY A 93 -12.79 11.95 -3.54
CA GLY A 93 -13.62 13.01 -2.94
C GLY A 93 -14.86 12.56 -2.15
N GLU A 94 -15.28 11.30 -2.23
CA GLU A 94 -16.43 10.80 -1.46
C GLU A 94 -15.98 10.10 -0.15
N GLU A 95 -16.63 10.42 0.97
CA GLU A 95 -16.48 9.62 2.21
C GLU A 95 -17.12 8.24 2.00
N ILE A 96 -16.39 7.19 2.37
CA ILE A 96 -16.87 5.81 2.28
C ILE A 96 -17.03 5.26 3.70
N VAL A 97 -18.19 4.65 3.98
CA VAL A 97 -18.41 3.90 5.22
C VAL A 97 -18.26 2.42 4.93
N VAL A 98 -17.28 1.80 5.57
CA VAL A 98 -17.05 0.36 5.51
C VAL A 98 -17.55 -0.25 6.81
N SER A 99 -18.47 -1.20 6.71
CA SER A 99 -19.07 -1.88 7.87
C SER A 99 -18.94 -3.39 7.74
N SER A 100 -19.17 -4.14 8.81
CA SER A 100 -19.25 -5.60 8.74
C SER A 100 -20.24 -6.16 9.75
N GLU A 101 -21.13 -7.06 9.32
CA GLU A 101 -22.06 -7.73 10.22
C GLU A 101 -21.37 -8.79 11.10
N ARG A 102 -20.34 -9.45 10.57
CA ARG A 102 -19.66 -10.58 11.22
C ARG A 102 -18.23 -10.26 11.65
N GLY A 103 -17.75 -9.06 11.34
CA GLY A 103 -16.37 -8.67 11.48
C GLY A 103 -15.57 -8.91 10.20
N ALA A 104 -14.53 -8.12 10.03
CA ALA A 104 -13.66 -8.16 8.84
C ALA A 104 -12.25 -7.69 9.18
N HIS A 105 -11.27 -8.17 8.42
CA HIS A 105 -9.89 -7.70 8.43
C HIS A 105 -9.52 -7.26 7.01
N PHE A 106 -9.11 -6.01 6.84
CA PHE A 106 -8.77 -5.46 5.54
C PHE A 106 -7.63 -4.46 5.62
N MET A 107 -6.94 -4.32 4.50
CA MET A 107 -5.97 -3.26 4.28
C MET A 107 -6.69 -2.08 3.64
N LEU A 108 -6.48 -0.87 4.16
CA LEU A 108 -6.81 0.38 3.50
C LEU A 108 -5.54 0.97 2.94
N PHE A 109 -5.50 1.29 1.65
CA PHE A 109 -4.35 1.94 1.04
C PHE A 109 -4.73 2.94 -0.05
N GLY A 110 -3.84 3.90 -0.27
CA GLY A 110 -4.10 5.04 -1.15
C GLY A 110 -3.03 6.12 -1.03
N GLY A 111 -3.33 7.31 -1.55
CA GLY A 111 -2.44 8.46 -1.48
C GLY A 111 -2.67 9.44 -2.62
N ALA A 112 -1.68 10.30 -2.85
CA ALA A 112 -1.66 11.21 -4.00
C ALA A 112 -1.52 10.41 -5.31
N SER A 113 -2.24 10.83 -6.35
CA SER A 113 -2.07 10.22 -7.66
C SER A 113 -0.67 10.52 -8.22
N LEU A 114 -0.13 9.56 -8.98
CA LEU A 114 1.08 9.82 -9.74
C LEU A 114 0.69 10.64 -10.98
N GLY A 115 0.95 11.95 -10.94
CA GLY A 115 0.60 12.91 -12.01
C GLY A 115 1.28 12.69 -13.38
N SER A 116 1.92 11.55 -13.62
CA SER A 116 2.52 11.18 -14.89
C SER A 116 2.52 9.67 -15.09
N LYS A 117 2.49 9.25 -16.35
CA LYS A 117 2.53 7.84 -16.74
C LYS A 117 3.74 7.12 -16.13
N ARG A 118 3.54 5.88 -15.71
CA ARG A 118 4.60 4.96 -15.30
C ARG A 118 4.64 3.77 -16.25
N TYR A 119 5.84 3.34 -16.55
CA TYR A 119 6.15 2.10 -17.23
C TYR A 119 6.66 1.13 -16.17
N ILE A 120 6.10 -0.07 -16.16
CA ILE A 120 6.48 -1.15 -15.26
C ILE A 120 6.89 -2.31 -16.15
N TRP A 121 8.10 -2.82 -15.92
CA TRP A 121 8.59 -4.03 -16.57
C TRP A 121 9.43 -4.79 -15.54
N TRP A 122 9.03 -6.02 -15.22
CA TRP A 122 9.66 -6.80 -14.16
C TRP A 122 9.80 -5.96 -12.86
N ASN A 123 10.99 -5.93 -12.25
CA ASN A 123 11.29 -5.17 -11.05
C ASN A 123 11.60 -3.68 -11.30
N PHE A 124 11.47 -3.17 -12.54
CA PHE A 124 11.77 -1.79 -12.88
C PHE A 124 10.52 -0.95 -13.11
N VAL A 125 10.46 0.20 -12.44
CA VAL A 125 9.40 1.20 -12.58
C VAL A 125 10.03 2.55 -12.92
N SER A 126 9.57 3.19 -13.99
CA SER A 126 10.07 4.51 -14.41
C SER A 126 9.03 5.30 -15.19
N SER A 127 9.18 6.62 -15.24
CA SER A 127 8.45 7.48 -16.18
C SER A 127 9.04 7.51 -17.59
N SER A 128 10.21 6.90 -17.82
CA SER A 128 10.89 6.78 -19.12
C SER A 128 11.14 5.32 -19.47
N LYS A 129 10.83 4.94 -20.71
CA LYS A 129 11.13 3.60 -21.25
C LYS A 129 12.63 3.39 -21.44
N GLU A 130 13.32 4.43 -21.89
CA GLU A 130 14.77 4.42 -22.12
C GLU A 130 15.52 4.12 -20.82
N ARG A 131 15.07 4.66 -19.69
CA ARG A 131 15.65 4.34 -18.38
C ARG A 131 15.44 2.88 -17.98
N ILE A 132 14.31 2.26 -18.36
CA ILE A 132 14.08 0.82 -18.16
C ILE A 132 15.04 -0.01 -19.01
N GLU A 133 15.25 0.34 -20.28
CA GLU A 133 16.22 -0.38 -21.12
C GLU A 133 17.65 -0.27 -20.58
N GLN A 134 18.02 0.90 -20.07
CA GLN A 134 19.30 1.08 -19.37
C GLN A 134 19.40 0.18 -18.13
N ALA A 135 18.36 0.15 -17.29
CA ALA A 135 18.34 -0.69 -16.09
C ALA A 135 18.41 -2.19 -16.42
N LYS A 136 17.78 -2.63 -17.52
CA LYS A 136 17.91 -4.01 -18.01
C LYS A 136 19.36 -4.36 -18.34
N GLU A 137 20.05 -3.48 -19.06
CA GLU A 137 21.45 -3.71 -19.42
C GLU A 137 22.35 -3.68 -18.18
N GLU A 138 22.13 -2.75 -17.26
CA GLU A 138 22.84 -2.68 -15.98
C GLU A 138 22.66 -3.98 -15.17
N TRP A 139 21.45 -4.54 -15.12
CA TRP A 139 21.19 -5.82 -14.44
C TRP A 139 21.87 -7.01 -15.12
N LYS A 140 21.73 -7.13 -16.44
CA LYS A 140 22.38 -8.20 -17.22
C LYS A 140 23.90 -8.19 -17.09
N THR A 141 24.49 -7.00 -16.94
CA THR A 141 25.95 -6.82 -16.88
C THR A 141 26.49 -6.77 -15.45
N GLY A 142 25.66 -6.97 -14.42
CA GLY A 142 26.08 -6.97 -13.02
C GLY A 142 26.56 -5.59 -12.53
N ARG A 143 26.01 -4.50 -13.07
CA ARG A 143 26.35 -3.12 -12.69
C ARG A 143 25.48 -2.55 -11.57
N PHE A 144 24.52 -3.32 -11.07
CA PHE A 144 23.85 -3.00 -9.80
C PHE A 144 24.73 -3.42 -8.64
N ASP A 145 24.76 -2.60 -7.60
CA ASP A 145 25.44 -2.96 -6.35
C ASP A 145 24.82 -4.23 -5.77
N ILE A 146 25.68 -5.18 -5.42
CA ILE A 146 25.29 -6.45 -4.81
C ILE A 146 25.12 -6.24 -3.30
N VAL A 147 24.12 -6.89 -2.72
CA VAL A 147 23.95 -6.91 -1.27
C VAL A 147 25.11 -7.70 -0.65
N PRO A 148 25.88 -7.14 0.30
CA PRO A 148 27.00 -7.87 0.89
C PRO A 148 26.55 -9.23 1.46
N GLY A 149 27.17 -10.32 1.02
CA GLY A 149 26.83 -11.70 1.40
C GLY A 149 25.80 -12.39 0.51
N ASP A 150 25.39 -11.78 -0.60
CA ASP A 150 24.44 -12.31 -1.60
C ASP A 150 25.08 -12.39 -3.00
N GLU A 151 26.34 -12.80 -3.07
CA GLU A 151 27.09 -12.84 -4.33
C GLU A 151 26.84 -14.10 -5.18
N GLU A 152 26.25 -15.14 -4.60
CA GLU A 152 26.11 -16.45 -5.24
C GLU A 152 24.80 -16.61 -6.03
N GLU A 153 23.71 -16.03 -5.56
CA GLU A 153 22.39 -16.17 -6.18
C GLU A 153 22.12 -15.00 -7.14
N PHE A 154 21.69 -15.31 -8.37
CA PHE A 154 21.33 -14.31 -9.36
C PHE A 154 20.07 -14.70 -10.12
N ILE A 155 19.07 -13.84 -10.08
CA ILE A 155 17.83 -14.01 -10.84
C ILE A 155 17.99 -13.29 -12.19
N PRO A 156 18.08 -14.01 -13.31
CA PRO A 156 18.19 -13.38 -14.63
C PRO A 156 16.89 -12.66 -14.99
N LEU A 157 17.00 -11.72 -15.93
CA LEU A 157 15.81 -11.12 -16.53
C LEU A 157 14.94 -12.21 -17.19
N PRO A 158 13.61 -12.09 -17.12
CA PRO A 158 12.73 -12.99 -17.86
C PRO A 158 12.94 -12.86 -19.37
N GLU A 159 12.69 -13.94 -20.10
CA GLU A 159 12.63 -13.93 -21.56
C GLU A 159 11.33 -13.24 -22.00
N GLY A 160 11.40 -11.99 -22.48
CA GLY A 160 10.22 -11.22 -22.91
C GLY A 160 10.49 -9.77 -23.28
#